data_AF-A0A952IG18-F1
#
_entry.id   AF-A0A952IG18-F1
#
_cell.length_a   1.000
_cell.length_b   1.000
_cell.length_c   1.000
_cell.angle_alpha   90.00
_cell.angle_beta   90.00
_cell.angle_gamma   90.00
#
_symmetry.space_group_name_H-M   'P 1'
#
loop_
_entity.id
_entity.type
_entity.pdbx_description
1 polymer ?
#
loop_
_entity_poly.entity_id
_entity_poly.type
_entity_poly.pdbx_seq_one_letter_code
_entity_poly.pdbx_strand_id
1 'polypeptide(L)'
;MQANTHTYCWLICLLLLIGGCSDSDSASGSDPDQADPAQATTDDNQTDPGIAAQPDDTNGDTNEEETEAASDPTALTDPDTPPLQSPLQPGSDLERLISGLNRLVSITLLDLNDRLSSGQALSSTEENCLGSFEPGNGQVLLGFNCDATPLAAPIDYEAARVSVTSMAFTDTAACREDLFNALSEACTLQTAELAISTEWVRPEPPELPYPIDGAEISYAPDEPVLLLQSLSDSPSEPFSCTVDLVSALPVSATEDCDTTLPMLADRLDMLVPVQNQP
;
A
#
# COMPACT_ATOMS: atom_id res chain seq x y z
N MET A 1 -51.10 -26.88 -2.02
CA MET A 1 -52.37 -26.46 -2.67
C MET A 1 -52.62 -25.01 -2.29
N GLN A 2 -53.04 -24.15 -3.24
CA GLN A 2 -53.49 -22.75 -3.06
C GLN A 2 -52.49 -21.84 -2.30
N ALA A 3 -51.68 -20.99 -2.93
CA ALA A 3 -51.98 -19.94 -3.92
C ALA A 3 -52.97 -18.88 -3.41
N ASN A 4 -52.46 -17.66 -3.18
CA ASN A 4 -53.27 -16.45 -3.32
C ASN A 4 -52.39 -15.26 -3.76
N THR A 5 -52.64 -14.80 -4.99
CA THR A 5 -52.07 -13.63 -5.64
C THR A 5 -52.90 -12.38 -5.36
N HIS A 6 -52.29 -11.21 -5.13
CA HIS A 6 -52.74 -9.92 -5.68
C HIS A 6 -51.55 -8.93 -5.64
N THR A 7 -51.04 -8.35 -6.74
CA THR A 7 -51.63 -7.47 -7.79
C THR A 7 -51.64 -5.99 -7.42
N TYR A 8 -50.57 -5.27 -7.78
CA TYR A 8 -50.47 -3.87 -8.25
C TYR A 8 -49.00 -3.73 -8.75
N CYS A 9 -48.63 -3.50 -10.01
CA CYS A 9 -49.29 -2.94 -11.18
C CYS A 9 -49.62 -1.45 -11.07
N TRP A 10 -48.59 -0.60 -11.19
CA TRP A 10 -48.65 0.63 -11.97
C TRP A 10 -47.44 0.68 -12.92
N LEU A 11 -47.68 1.13 -14.14
CA LEU A 11 -46.77 1.20 -15.28
C LEU A 11 -46.93 2.61 -15.89
N ILE A 12 -46.16 2.95 -16.94
CA ILE A 12 -46.19 4.23 -17.69
C ILE A 12 -45.30 5.30 -17.02
N CYS A 13 -44.39 6.00 -17.70
CA CYS A 13 -44.42 6.41 -19.10
C CYS A 13 -43.09 6.26 -19.88
N LEU A 14 -43.21 5.93 -21.17
CA LEU A 14 -42.15 5.93 -22.18
C LEU A 14 -42.59 6.82 -23.34
N LEU A 15 -41.81 7.85 -23.67
CA LEU A 15 -41.81 8.67 -24.90
C LEU A 15 -40.62 9.64 -24.76
N LEU A 16 -39.86 10.05 -25.77
CA LEU A 16 -39.49 9.59 -27.11
C LEU A 16 -38.69 10.77 -27.71
N LEU A 17 -37.62 10.46 -28.44
CA LEU A 17 -36.96 11.22 -29.51
C LEU A 17 -37.49 12.62 -29.90
N ILE A 18 -36.56 13.55 -30.18
CA ILE A 18 -36.38 14.30 -31.45
C ILE A 18 -35.23 15.31 -31.28
N GLY A 19 -34.39 15.48 -32.31
CA GLY A 19 -33.53 16.68 -32.42
C GLY A 19 -32.13 16.47 -33.01
N GLY A 20 -32.02 16.34 -34.33
CA GLY A 20 -30.74 16.44 -35.03
C GLY A 20 -30.74 17.58 -36.05
N CYS A 21 -29.64 18.33 -36.10
CA CYS A 21 -29.12 19.14 -37.21
C CYS A 21 -27.58 18.96 -37.15
N SER A 22 -26.81 18.56 -38.17
CA SER A 22 -26.66 18.99 -39.57
C SER A 22 -26.09 20.40 -39.76
N ASP A 23 -24.87 20.43 -40.32
CA ASP A 23 -24.32 21.41 -41.29
C ASP A 23 -24.06 22.87 -40.83
N SER A 24 -23.08 23.64 -41.33
CA SER A 24 -21.87 23.36 -42.14
C SER A 24 -20.94 24.59 -42.23
N ASP A 25 -19.70 24.34 -42.67
CA ASP A 25 -18.87 25.17 -43.58
C ASP A 25 -18.14 26.47 -43.15
N SER A 26 -16.95 26.59 -43.77
CA SER A 26 -16.22 27.81 -44.20
C SER A 26 -15.48 28.69 -43.17
N ALA A 27 -14.33 29.32 -43.49
CA ALA A 27 -13.35 29.09 -44.58
C ALA A 27 -12.04 29.87 -44.33
N SER A 28 -10.94 29.38 -44.91
CA SER A 28 -9.81 30.10 -45.53
C SER A 28 -9.48 31.57 -45.14
N GLY A 29 -8.23 31.82 -44.72
CA GLY A 29 -7.60 33.15 -44.69
C GLY A 29 -6.09 33.09 -44.45
N SER A 30 -5.28 33.68 -45.33
CA SER A 30 -3.83 33.44 -45.45
C SER A 30 -2.95 34.64 -45.04
N ASP A 31 -1.74 34.34 -44.49
CA ASP A 31 -0.41 34.98 -44.76
C ASP A 31 -0.21 36.53 -44.66
N PRO A 32 1.05 37.05 -44.68
CA PRO A 32 2.30 36.67 -43.97
C PRO A 32 2.98 37.91 -43.30
N ASP A 33 4.33 37.93 -43.25
CA ASP A 33 5.28 39.03 -42.87
C ASP A 33 5.41 39.35 -41.35
N GLN A 34 6.54 39.75 -40.74
CA GLN A 34 7.99 39.87 -41.08
C GLN A 34 8.78 40.08 -39.75
N ALA A 35 10.11 39.97 -39.58
CA ALA A 35 11.28 39.60 -40.42
C ALA A 35 12.49 39.18 -39.51
N ASP A 36 13.59 38.70 -40.11
CA ASP A 36 14.94 38.56 -39.50
C ASP A 36 15.75 39.89 -39.65
N PRO A 37 16.79 40.14 -38.83
CA PRO A 37 18.14 40.05 -39.41
C PRO A 37 19.30 39.56 -38.50
N ALA A 38 20.08 38.60 -39.02
CA ALA A 38 21.56 38.57 -39.13
C ALA A 38 22.43 38.73 -37.85
N GLN A 39 23.17 37.69 -37.41
CA GLN A 39 24.55 37.31 -37.83
C GLN A 39 25.71 38.28 -37.50
N ALA A 40 26.74 37.79 -36.77
CA ALA A 40 28.17 37.85 -37.15
C ALA A 40 29.13 37.12 -36.16
N THR A 41 29.89 36.14 -36.68
CA THR A 41 31.34 35.78 -36.47
C THR A 41 32.07 36.15 -35.16
N THR A 42 33.04 35.38 -34.62
CA THR A 42 34.36 34.93 -35.17
C THR A 42 34.96 33.97 -34.10
N ASP A 43 35.41 32.73 -34.34
CA ASP A 43 36.65 32.20 -34.97
C ASP A 43 38.00 32.52 -34.27
N ASP A 44 39.01 31.65 -34.44
CA ASP A 44 40.38 31.56 -33.84
C ASP A 44 40.54 30.97 -32.41
N ASN A 45 41.60 30.22 -32.03
CA ASN A 45 42.46 29.24 -32.75
C ASN A 45 43.30 28.39 -31.73
N GLN A 46 44.02 27.37 -32.23
CA GLN A 46 44.97 26.42 -31.60
C GLN A 46 46.06 27.08 -30.69
N THR A 47 46.81 26.41 -29.77
CA THR A 47 47.54 25.12 -29.89
C THR A 47 48.11 24.59 -28.54
N ASP A 48 48.39 23.28 -28.50
CA ASP A 48 49.13 22.38 -27.55
C ASP A 48 50.69 22.64 -27.50
N PRO A 49 51.62 21.91 -26.79
CA PRO A 49 51.62 21.01 -25.61
C PRO A 49 52.63 21.36 -24.48
N GLY A 50 52.66 20.58 -23.37
CA GLY A 50 53.78 20.53 -22.40
C GLY A 50 53.83 19.23 -21.56
N ILE A 51 54.99 18.54 -21.51
CA ILE A 51 55.11 17.12 -21.08
C ILE A 51 55.84 16.91 -19.72
N ALA A 52 55.26 15.99 -18.91
CA ALA A 52 55.83 15.12 -17.87
C ALA A 52 56.49 15.68 -16.59
N ALA A 53 55.97 15.19 -15.45
CA ALA A 53 56.75 14.42 -14.47
C ALA A 53 55.85 13.43 -13.70
N GLN A 54 56.26 12.15 -13.62
CA GLN A 54 55.76 11.11 -12.72
C GLN A 54 57.02 10.50 -12.03
N PRO A 55 57.00 10.25 -10.71
CA PRO A 55 56.61 8.95 -10.15
C PRO A 55 55.46 9.12 -9.13
N ASP A 56 54.47 8.24 -9.04
CA ASP A 56 54.56 6.85 -8.54
C ASP A 56 54.93 6.81 -7.05
N ASP A 57 53.90 6.84 -6.21
CA ASP A 57 53.95 6.33 -4.84
C ASP A 57 52.62 5.63 -4.55
N THR A 58 52.68 4.31 -4.42
CA THR A 58 51.52 3.46 -4.10
C THR A 58 51.08 3.66 -2.66
N ASN A 59 49.85 4.14 -2.46
CA ASN A 59 49.09 3.80 -1.27
C ASN A 59 47.68 3.42 -1.71
N GLY A 60 47.42 2.10 -1.74
CA GLY A 60 46.12 1.55 -2.08
C GLY A 60 45.16 1.75 -0.92
N ASP A 61 44.49 2.89 -0.89
CA ASP A 61 43.30 3.10 -0.09
C ASP A 61 42.11 2.73 -0.97
N THR A 62 41.78 1.43 -0.99
CA THR A 62 40.45 1.00 -1.44
C THR A 62 39.47 1.45 -0.38
N ASN A 63 39.07 2.73 -0.46
CA ASN A 63 37.71 3.09 -0.11
C ASN A 63 36.82 2.22 -0.99
N GLU A 64 36.39 1.10 -0.42
CA GLU A 64 35.12 0.51 -0.73
C GLU A 64 34.12 1.63 -0.46
N GLU A 65 33.83 2.39 -1.52
CA GLU A 65 32.76 3.35 -1.55
C GLU A 65 31.50 2.51 -1.46
N GLU A 66 31.14 2.20 -0.21
CA GLU A 66 29.92 1.55 0.24
C GLU A 66 28.78 2.46 -0.20
N THR A 67 28.53 2.38 -1.50
CA THR A 67 27.37 2.92 -2.16
C THR A 67 26.25 2.13 -1.54
N GLU A 68 25.63 2.69 -0.50
CA GLU A 68 24.39 2.16 0.02
C GLU A 68 23.47 2.04 -1.19
N ALA A 69 23.28 0.79 -1.63
CA ALA A 69 22.38 0.49 -2.71
C ALA A 69 21.05 1.00 -2.21
N ALA A 70 20.49 2.00 -2.89
CA ALA A 70 19.14 2.45 -2.61
C ALA A 70 18.26 1.20 -2.67
N SER A 71 17.78 0.76 -1.49
CA SER A 71 17.00 -0.44 -1.35
C SER A 71 15.84 -0.31 -2.32
N ASP A 72 15.79 -1.15 -3.34
CA ASP A 72 14.68 -1.11 -4.28
C ASP A 72 13.42 -1.43 -3.46
N PRO A 73 12.46 -0.49 -3.31
CA PRO A 73 11.32 -0.68 -2.41
C PRO A 73 10.37 -1.78 -2.88
N THR A 74 10.56 -2.29 -4.11
CA THR A 74 9.96 -3.50 -4.67
C THR A 74 10.65 -4.80 -4.27
N ALA A 75 11.94 -4.76 -3.86
CA ALA A 75 12.71 -5.90 -3.37
C ALA A 75 12.40 -6.20 -1.89
N LEU A 76 11.10 -6.32 -1.58
CA LEU A 76 10.59 -6.49 -0.22
C LEU A 76 11.06 -7.77 0.48
N THR A 77 11.50 -8.81 -0.26
CA THR A 77 12.20 -9.98 0.29
C THR A 77 12.76 -10.89 -0.81
N ASP A 78 13.63 -11.82 -0.43
CA ASP A 78 14.10 -12.92 -1.29
C ASP A 78 12.93 -13.87 -1.65
N PRO A 79 12.64 -14.11 -2.95
CA PRO A 79 11.57 -15.03 -3.39
C PRO A 79 11.81 -16.50 -3.01
N ASP A 80 13.03 -16.89 -2.61
CA ASP A 80 13.32 -18.23 -2.07
C ASP A 80 13.00 -18.34 -0.55
N THR A 81 12.52 -17.27 0.09
CA THR A 81 12.09 -17.29 1.50
C THR A 81 10.81 -18.13 1.65
N PRO A 82 10.82 -19.23 2.44
CA PRO A 82 9.62 -20.02 2.65
C PRO A 82 8.57 -19.23 3.46
N PRO A 83 7.27 -19.42 3.19
CA PRO A 83 6.21 -18.74 3.93
C PRO A 83 6.25 -19.08 5.42
N LEU A 84 6.00 -18.10 6.28
CA LEU A 84 5.95 -18.29 7.73
C LEU A 84 4.78 -19.22 8.10
N GLN A 85 5.11 -20.34 8.75
CA GLN A 85 4.13 -21.33 9.21
C GLN A 85 3.96 -21.23 10.73
N SER A 86 3.17 -20.25 11.15
CA SER A 86 2.83 -20.06 12.56
C SER A 86 1.88 -21.18 13.05
N PRO A 87 2.12 -21.82 14.22
CA PRO A 87 1.27 -22.88 14.75
C PRO A 87 0.02 -22.31 15.41
N LEU A 88 -0.82 -21.63 14.62
CA LEU A 88 -1.99 -20.92 15.09
C LEU A 88 -3.06 -21.86 15.64
N GLN A 89 -3.57 -21.56 16.83
CA GLN A 89 -4.72 -22.27 17.38
C GLN A 89 -6.01 -21.73 16.76
N PRO A 90 -6.91 -22.59 16.23
CA PRO A 90 -8.20 -22.16 15.72
C PRO A 90 -9.04 -21.40 16.75
N GLY A 91 -9.54 -20.23 16.37
CA GLY A 91 -10.29 -19.30 17.22
C GLY A 91 -9.45 -18.49 18.21
N SER A 92 -8.12 -18.49 18.11
CA SER A 92 -7.25 -17.66 18.96
C SER A 92 -7.16 -16.22 18.47
N ASP A 93 -6.92 -15.27 19.36
CA ASP A 93 -6.80 -13.86 19.00
C ASP A 93 -5.59 -13.57 18.11
N LEU A 94 -4.52 -14.36 18.21
CA LEU A 94 -3.39 -14.32 17.28
C LEU A 94 -3.79 -14.76 15.87
N GLU A 95 -4.59 -15.83 15.74
CA GLU A 95 -5.13 -16.27 14.43
C GLU A 95 -6.05 -15.21 13.83
N ARG A 96 -6.96 -14.64 14.65
CA ARG A 96 -7.87 -13.56 14.24
C ARG A 96 -7.11 -12.34 13.74
N LEU A 97 -6.10 -11.90 14.51
CA LEU A 97 -5.27 -10.75 14.18
C LEU A 97 -4.51 -10.98 12.86
N ILE A 98 -3.83 -12.11 12.70
CA ILE A 98 -3.11 -12.43 11.44
C ILE A 98 -4.08 -12.57 10.27
N SER A 99 -5.27 -13.14 10.47
CA SER A 99 -6.32 -13.23 9.44
C SER A 99 -6.84 -11.84 9.03
N GLY A 100 -7.00 -10.93 9.99
CA GLY A 100 -7.36 -9.54 9.74
C GLY A 100 -6.28 -8.77 8.98
N LEU A 101 -5.00 -9.00 9.33
CA LEU A 101 -3.85 -8.44 8.61
C LEU A 101 -3.83 -8.95 7.17
N ASN A 102 -3.95 -10.26 6.96
CA ASN A 102 -4.00 -10.86 5.63
C ASN A 102 -5.12 -10.25 4.78
N ARG A 103 -6.33 -10.06 5.34
CA ARG A 103 -7.45 -9.41 4.64
C ARG A 103 -7.20 -7.94 4.32
N LEU A 104 -6.57 -7.19 5.22
CA LEU A 104 -6.23 -5.79 5.00
C LEU A 104 -5.21 -5.63 3.86
N VAL A 105 -4.19 -6.49 3.85
CA VAL A 105 -3.19 -6.56 2.76
C VAL A 105 -3.87 -6.96 1.46
N SER A 106 -4.76 -7.96 1.47
CA SER A 106 -5.57 -8.34 0.30
C SER A 106 -6.35 -7.16 -0.26
N ILE A 107 -7.15 -6.48 0.56
CA ILE A 107 -8.00 -5.35 0.12
C ILE A 107 -7.14 -4.23 -0.49
N THR A 108 -6.01 -3.90 0.16
CA THR A 108 -5.17 -2.79 -0.26
C THR A 108 -4.36 -3.12 -1.53
N LEU A 109 -3.82 -4.33 -1.66
CA LEU A 109 -3.14 -4.76 -2.89
C LEU A 109 -4.11 -4.98 -4.06
N LEU A 110 -5.35 -5.44 -3.80
CA LEU A 110 -6.36 -5.60 -4.85
C LEU A 110 -6.84 -4.25 -5.41
N ASP A 111 -7.05 -3.23 -4.57
CA ASP A 111 -7.36 -1.87 -5.02
C ASP A 111 -6.24 -1.27 -5.88
N LEU A 112 -4.99 -1.39 -5.43
CA LEU A 112 -3.83 -0.94 -6.21
C LEU A 112 -3.67 -1.68 -7.54
N ASN A 113 -3.86 -3.00 -7.55
CA ASN A 113 -3.81 -3.79 -8.79
C ASN A 113 -4.96 -3.44 -9.75
N ASP A 114 -6.19 -3.18 -9.27
CA ASP A 114 -7.29 -2.68 -10.11
C ASP A 114 -6.94 -1.32 -10.75
N ARG A 115 -6.45 -0.37 -9.94
CA ARG A 115 -6.03 0.95 -10.42
C ARG A 115 -4.92 0.87 -11.46
N LEU A 116 -3.88 0.09 -11.19
CA LEU A 116 -2.75 -0.14 -12.10
C LEU A 116 -3.19 -0.79 -13.40
N SER A 117 -4.00 -1.85 -13.32
CA SER A 117 -4.45 -2.61 -14.50
C SER A 117 -5.47 -1.86 -15.35
N SER A 118 -6.30 -1.00 -14.75
CA SER A 118 -7.26 -0.13 -15.43
C SER A 118 -6.65 1.19 -15.93
N GLY A 119 -5.40 1.51 -15.59
CA GLY A 119 -4.74 2.76 -15.96
C GLY A 119 -5.31 3.99 -15.25
N GLN A 120 -5.87 3.83 -14.06
CA GLN A 120 -6.29 4.94 -13.21
C GLN A 120 -5.06 5.72 -12.73
N ALA A 121 -5.20 7.05 -12.65
CA ALA A 121 -4.14 7.89 -12.10
C ALA A 121 -3.98 7.60 -10.60
N LEU A 122 -2.76 7.31 -10.19
CA LEU A 122 -2.38 7.17 -8.80
C LEU A 122 -2.15 8.56 -8.17
N SER A 123 -2.29 8.63 -6.86
CA SER A 123 -1.82 9.77 -6.07
C SER A 123 -0.31 9.71 -5.90
N SER A 124 0.32 10.85 -5.61
CA SER A 124 1.77 10.91 -5.38
C SER A 124 2.24 10.05 -4.19
N THR A 125 1.35 9.73 -3.23
CA THR A 125 1.68 8.80 -2.14
C THR A 125 1.72 7.36 -2.65
N GLU A 126 0.70 6.96 -3.42
CA GLU A 126 0.65 5.63 -4.04
C GLU A 126 1.84 5.42 -4.99
N GLU A 127 2.13 6.38 -5.88
CA GLU A 127 3.30 6.33 -6.79
C GLU A 127 4.62 6.16 -6.02
N ASN A 128 4.81 6.91 -4.92
CA ASN A 128 6.01 6.79 -4.10
C ASN A 128 6.13 5.41 -3.43
N CYS A 129 5.04 4.83 -2.92
CA CYS A 129 5.07 3.52 -2.28
C CYS A 129 5.38 2.37 -3.26
N LEU A 130 4.97 2.50 -4.54
CA LEU A 130 5.25 1.51 -5.58
C LEU A 130 6.71 1.54 -6.08
N GLY A 131 7.41 2.65 -5.89
CA GLY A 131 8.81 2.82 -6.24
C GLY A 131 9.14 2.52 -7.71
N SER A 132 9.88 1.44 -7.97
CA SER A 132 10.29 1.06 -9.34
C SER A 132 9.34 0.08 -10.05
N PHE A 133 8.21 -0.29 -9.43
CA PHE A 133 7.24 -1.21 -10.01
C PHE A 133 6.65 -0.68 -11.33
N GLU A 134 6.97 -1.34 -12.44
CA GLU A 134 6.31 -1.14 -13.73
C GLU A 134 5.34 -2.31 -14.01
N PRO A 135 4.02 -2.09 -14.20
CA PRO A 135 3.03 -3.15 -14.50
C PRO A 135 3.17 -3.81 -15.88
N GLY A 136 4.34 -3.68 -16.52
CA GLY A 136 4.64 -4.19 -17.84
C GLY A 136 4.47 -5.71 -17.95
N ASN A 137 3.93 -6.17 -19.07
CA ASN A 137 3.72 -7.58 -19.38
C ASN A 137 2.71 -8.33 -18.46
N GLY A 138 1.84 -7.62 -17.75
CA GLY A 138 0.79 -8.25 -16.92
C GLY A 138 1.31 -8.81 -15.59
N GLN A 139 2.37 -8.20 -15.06
CA GLN A 139 2.82 -8.44 -13.68
C GLN A 139 1.81 -7.85 -12.70
N VAL A 140 1.67 -8.50 -11.54
CA VAL A 140 0.82 -8.05 -10.42
C VAL A 140 1.69 -7.55 -9.28
N LEU A 141 1.19 -6.52 -8.60
CA LEU A 141 1.82 -5.99 -7.39
C LEU A 141 1.60 -6.98 -6.23
N LEU A 142 2.69 -7.49 -5.67
CA LEU A 142 2.69 -8.43 -4.54
C LEU A 142 2.92 -7.74 -3.18
N GLY A 143 3.35 -6.48 -3.19
CA GLY A 143 3.69 -5.70 -2.00
C GLY A 143 4.14 -4.28 -2.37
N PHE A 144 4.31 -3.42 -1.37
CA PHE A 144 4.91 -2.09 -1.52
C PHE A 144 5.68 -1.66 -0.26
N ASN A 145 6.51 -0.62 -0.37
CA ASN A 145 7.13 0.05 0.77
C ASN A 145 7.04 1.58 0.62
N CYS A 146 6.45 2.24 1.61
CA CYS A 146 6.29 3.70 1.66
C CYS A 146 7.37 4.32 2.57
N ASP A 147 8.42 4.91 1.99
CA ASP A 147 9.57 5.48 2.73
C ASP A 147 9.21 6.34 3.96
N ALA A 148 8.30 7.31 3.78
CA ALA A 148 8.08 8.38 4.76
C ALA A 148 6.61 8.86 4.86
N THR A 149 5.71 8.38 4.01
CA THR A 149 4.29 8.74 4.03
C THR A 149 3.47 7.48 3.82
N PRO A 150 2.91 6.88 4.89
CA PRO A 150 2.20 5.63 4.78
C PRO A 150 0.91 5.80 3.97
N LEU A 151 0.55 4.75 3.23
CA LEU A 151 -0.66 4.71 2.43
C LEU A 151 -1.90 4.53 3.31
N ALA A 152 -2.94 5.34 3.11
CA ALA A 152 -4.23 5.08 3.74
C ALA A 152 -4.87 3.81 3.14
N ALA A 153 -5.22 2.84 3.98
CA ALA A 153 -5.90 1.64 3.50
C ALA A 153 -7.30 1.99 2.93
N PRO A 154 -7.75 1.39 1.81
CA PRO A 154 -9.03 1.68 1.17
C PRO A 154 -10.18 0.97 1.89
N ILE A 155 -10.47 1.41 3.13
CA ILE A 155 -11.56 0.91 3.97
C ILE A 155 -12.66 1.98 4.14
N ASP A 156 -13.92 1.59 3.93
CA ASP A 156 -15.10 2.47 3.95
C ASP A 156 -15.52 2.94 5.35
N TYR A 157 -14.67 3.74 6.01
CA TYR A 157 -14.99 4.44 7.24
C TYR A 157 -14.47 5.89 7.18
N GLU A 158 -15.26 6.87 7.62
CA GLU A 158 -15.05 8.32 7.34
C GLU A 158 -13.84 9.01 8.02
N ALA A 159 -12.82 8.23 8.40
CA ALA A 159 -11.45 8.70 8.55
C ALA A 159 -10.55 7.52 8.17
N ALA A 160 -9.40 7.77 7.52
CA ALA A 160 -8.38 6.75 7.33
C ALA A 160 -7.84 6.29 8.69
N ARG A 161 -8.45 5.24 9.26
CA ARG A 161 -8.11 4.71 10.58
C ARG A 161 -6.94 3.74 10.54
N VAL A 162 -6.52 3.33 9.35
CA VAL A 162 -5.38 2.45 9.13
C VAL A 162 -4.50 3.04 8.05
N SER A 163 -3.23 3.22 8.38
CA SER A 163 -2.17 3.63 7.46
C SER A 163 -1.11 2.55 7.39
N VAL A 164 -0.75 2.13 6.18
CA VAL A 164 0.20 1.04 5.91
C VAL A 164 1.52 1.63 5.43
N THR A 165 2.62 1.28 6.10
CA THR A 165 3.98 1.68 5.71
C THR A 165 4.53 0.68 4.70
N SER A 166 4.52 -0.61 5.03
CA SER A 166 5.01 -1.68 4.15
C SER A 166 4.06 -2.87 4.22
N MET A 167 3.98 -3.66 3.15
CA MET A 167 3.34 -4.98 3.19
C MET A 167 3.71 -5.80 1.96
N ALA A 168 3.76 -7.13 2.11
CA ALA A 168 3.93 -8.06 1.00
C ALA A 168 3.28 -9.43 1.25
N PHE A 169 2.87 -10.08 0.16
CA PHE A 169 2.61 -11.51 0.12
C PHE A 169 3.83 -12.28 -0.39
N THR A 170 3.97 -13.52 0.07
CA THR A 170 4.99 -14.45 -0.44
C THR A 170 4.83 -14.66 -1.94
N ASP A 171 5.89 -14.41 -2.72
CA ASP A 171 5.87 -14.50 -4.17
C ASP A 171 5.76 -15.96 -4.66
N THR A 172 4.53 -16.45 -4.75
CA THR A 172 4.21 -17.78 -5.26
C THR A 172 3.42 -17.69 -6.57
N ALA A 173 3.58 -18.69 -7.43
CA ALA A 173 2.80 -18.76 -8.68
C ALA A 173 1.29 -18.74 -8.43
N ALA A 174 0.82 -19.34 -7.33
CA ALA A 174 -0.59 -19.36 -6.95
C ALA A 174 -1.07 -17.98 -6.47
N CYS A 175 -0.32 -17.28 -5.61
CA CYS A 175 -0.69 -15.92 -5.19
C CYS A 175 -0.70 -14.93 -6.36
N ARG A 176 0.28 -15.02 -7.28
CA ARG A 176 0.28 -14.20 -8.51
C ARG A 176 -0.94 -14.47 -9.41
N GLU A 177 -1.34 -15.74 -9.56
CA GLU A 177 -2.53 -16.12 -10.32
C GLU A 177 -3.81 -15.61 -9.64
N ASP A 178 -3.92 -15.71 -8.31
CA ASP A 178 -5.04 -15.19 -7.55
C ASP A 178 -5.17 -13.66 -7.69
N LEU A 179 -4.10 -12.90 -7.42
CA LEU A 179 -4.11 -11.44 -7.52
C LEU A 179 -4.46 -10.97 -8.93
N PHE A 180 -3.98 -11.67 -9.97
CA PHE A 180 -4.33 -11.38 -11.37
C PHE A 180 -5.83 -11.58 -11.66
N ASN A 181 -6.47 -12.52 -10.96
CA ASN A 181 -7.91 -12.78 -11.03
C ASN A 181 -8.73 -11.97 -10.00
N ALA A 182 -8.13 -10.97 -9.35
CA ALA A 182 -8.70 -10.17 -8.28
C ALA A 182 -9.11 -10.98 -7.02
N LEU A 183 -8.35 -12.03 -6.70
CA LEU A 183 -8.49 -12.92 -5.54
C LEU A 183 -7.21 -12.87 -4.67
N SER A 184 -7.24 -13.55 -3.52
CA SER A 184 -6.08 -13.64 -2.60
C SER A 184 -6.12 -14.88 -1.69
N GLU A 185 -6.87 -15.92 -2.06
CA GLU A 185 -7.08 -17.12 -1.25
C GLU A 185 -5.79 -17.97 -1.14
N ALA A 186 -4.97 -17.97 -2.19
CA ALA A 186 -3.66 -18.62 -2.24
C ALA A 186 -2.50 -17.74 -1.76
N CYS A 187 -2.75 -16.49 -1.34
CA CYS A 187 -1.74 -15.59 -0.84
C CYS A 187 -1.46 -15.81 0.65
N THR A 188 -0.17 -15.77 1.02
CA THR A 188 0.29 -15.86 2.41
C THR A 188 1.01 -14.58 2.77
N LEU A 189 0.64 -13.97 3.90
CA LEU A 189 1.29 -12.77 4.43
C LEU A 189 2.78 -13.03 4.72
N GLN A 190 3.65 -12.23 4.10
CA GLN A 190 5.09 -12.28 4.31
C GLN A 190 5.54 -11.22 5.32
N THR A 191 5.19 -9.95 5.07
CA THR A 191 5.45 -8.82 5.96
C THR A 191 4.27 -7.84 5.93
N ALA A 192 4.05 -7.13 7.04
CA ALA A 192 3.20 -5.94 7.07
C ALA A 192 3.57 -5.02 8.23
N GLU A 193 3.72 -3.72 7.94
CA GLU A 193 3.86 -2.66 8.93
C GLU A 193 2.74 -1.64 8.74
N LEU A 194 1.97 -1.41 9.81
CA LEU A 194 0.84 -0.47 9.78
C LEU A 194 0.58 0.16 11.13
N ALA A 195 -0.12 1.29 11.11
CA ALA A 195 -0.63 1.97 12.28
C ALA A 195 -2.17 2.06 12.21
N ILE A 196 -2.82 1.71 13.31
CA ILE A 196 -4.25 1.96 13.56
C ILE A 196 -4.34 3.26 14.37
N SER A 197 -5.02 4.27 13.84
CA SER A 197 -5.16 5.59 14.47
C SER A 197 -6.06 5.57 15.71
N THR A 198 -5.66 6.30 16.75
CA THR A 198 -6.47 6.57 17.96
C THR A 198 -7.81 7.20 17.58
N GLU A 199 -8.89 6.68 18.17
CA GLU A 199 -10.26 7.15 17.93
C GLU A 199 -10.85 7.84 19.16
N TRP A 200 -11.42 9.03 18.99
CA TRP A 200 -12.08 9.76 20.07
C TRP A 200 -13.60 9.51 20.06
N VAL A 201 -14.07 8.70 21.00
CA VAL A 201 -15.50 8.51 21.24
C VAL A 201 -16.07 9.74 21.92
N ARG A 202 -17.20 10.24 21.41
CA ARG A 202 -17.93 11.39 21.97
C ARG A 202 -19.32 10.92 22.43
N PRO A 203 -19.48 10.47 23.68
CA PRO A 203 -20.75 10.04 24.23
C PRO A 203 -21.72 11.21 24.44
N GLU A 204 -22.98 10.91 24.77
CA GLU A 204 -23.95 11.95 25.14
C GLU A 204 -23.62 12.54 26.54
N PRO A 205 -23.83 13.85 26.75
CA PRO A 205 -23.66 14.46 28.06
C PRO A 205 -24.53 13.78 29.14
N PRO A 206 -24.02 13.55 30.36
CA PRO A 206 -22.87 14.23 30.98
C PRO A 206 -21.52 13.52 30.81
N GLU A 207 -21.44 12.44 30.03
CA GLU A 207 -20.18 11.71 29.85
C GLU A 207 -19.17 12.55 29.07
N LEU A 208 -17.87 12.37 29.39
CA LEU A 208 -16.78 13.07 28.71
C LEU A 208 -16.28 12.24 27.52
N PRO A 209 -15.77 12.86 26.45
CA PRO A 209 -15.06 12.16 25.39
C PRO A 209 -13.87 11.36 25.95
N TYR A 210 -13.66 10.17 25.39
CA TYR A 210 -12.56 9.27 25.77
C TYR A 210 -11.91 8.66 24.52
N PRO A 211 -10.61 8.35 24.57
CA PRO A 211 -9.93 7.67 23.48
C PRO A 211 -10.22 6.16 23.49
N ILE A 212 -10.22 5.58 22.29
CA ILE A 212 -9.90 4.18 22.01
C ILE A 212 -8.51 4.24 21.39
N ASP A 213 -7.52 3.69 22.07
CA ASP A 213 -6.12 3.81 21.65
C ASP A 213 -5.84 3.13 20.31
N GLY A 214 -4.97 3.79 19.55
CA GLY A 214 -4.34 3.22 18.36
C GLY A 214 -3.15 2.33 18.68
N ALA A 215 -2.62 1.66 17.66
CA ALA A 215 -1.45 0.80 17.78
C ALA A 215 -0.65 0.75 16.48
N GLU A 216 0.66 0.58 16.62
CA GLU A 216 1.55 0.15 15.55
C GLU A 216 1.63 -1.39 15.57
N ILE A 217 1.57 -2.00 14.39
CA ILE A 217 1.61 -3.44 14.19
C ILE A 217 2.67 -3.74 13.13
N SER A 218 3.71 -4.47 13.51
CA SER A 218 4.77 -4.95 12.62
C SER A 218 4.77 -6.47 12.62
N TYR A 219 4.28 -7.06 11.54
CA TYR A 219 4.33 -8.50 11.26
C TYR A 219 5.56 -8.80 10.41
N ALA A 220 6.51 -9.52 10.99
CA ALA A 220 7.71 -10.04 10.33
C ALA A 220 8.45 -9.10 9.37
N PRO A 221 8.88 -7.89 9.81
CA PRO A 221 9.68 -6.99 8.98
C PRO A 221 11.07 -7.59 8.64
N ASP A 222 11.79 -8.07 9.66
CA ASP A 222 13.15 -8.65 9.53
C ASP A 222 13.29 -10.05 10.19
N GLU A 223 12.53 -10.29 11.26
CA GLU A 223 12.56 -11.51 12.07
C GLU A 223 11.16 -12.14 12.15
N PRO A 224 11.00 -13.45 12.45
CA PRO A 224 9.69 -14.10 12.52
C PRO A 224 8.94 -13.75 13.82
N VAL A 225 8.67 -12.47 14.03
CA VAL A 225 8.01 -11.89 15.19
C VAL A 225 6.85 -11.00 14.77
N LEU A 226 5.85 -10.89 15.64
CA LEU A 226 4.80 -9.89 15.60
C LEU A 226 5.03 -8.92 16.75
N LEU A 227 5.29 -7.64 16.42
CA LEU A 227 5.37 -6.54 17.37
C LEU A 227 4.06 -5.76 17.36
N LEU A 228 3.50 -5.54 18.55
CA LEU A 228 2.30 -4.75 18.81
C LEU A 228 2.67 -3.68 19.82
N GLN A 229 2.52 -2.40 19.49
CA GLN A 229 2.87 -1.32 20.42
C GLN A 229 1.93 -0.12 20.33
N SER A 230 1.87 0.68 21.39
CA SER A 230 1.14 1.94 21.40
C SER A 230 1.72 2.91 20.37
N LEU A 231 0.87 3.69 19.69
CA LEU A 231 1.33 4.82 18.87
C LEU A 231 2.22 5.76 19.70
N SER A 232 3.22 6.37 19.06
CA SER A 232 4.10 7.37 19.69
C SER A 232 3.37 8.60 20.27
N ASP A 233 2.14 8.87 19.82
CA ASP A 233 1.26 9.94 20.30
C ASP A 233 0.03 9.45 21.09
N SER A 234 0.03 8.18 21.54
CA SER A 234 -1.07 7.62 22.33
C SER A 234 -1.38 8.46 23.58
N PRO A 235 -2.67 8.73 23.87
CA PRO A 235 -3.09 9.45 25.08
C PRO A 235 -3.03 8.61 26.36
N SER A 236 -2.78 7.30 26.27
CA SER A 236 -2.74 6.34 27.37
C SER A 236 -1.30 5.97 27.77
N GLU A 237 -1.12 5.04 28.72
CA GLU A 237 0.21 4.52 29.04
C GLU A 237 0.76 3.66 27.88
N PRO A 238 2.06 3.74 27.58
CA PRO A 238 2.63 3.05 26.42
C PRO A 238 2.76 1.54 26.66
N PHE A 239 2.30 0.76 25.70
CA PHE A 239 2.39 -0.70 25.72
C PHE A 239 3.26 -1.23 24.58
N SER A 240 3.83 -2.42 24.80
CA SER A 240 4.52 -3.20 23.80
C SER A 240 4.34 -4.68 24.13
N CYS A 241 4.04 -5.48 23.11
CA CYS A 241 3.90 -6.93 23.15
C CYS A 241 4.58 -7.52 21.91
N THR A 242 5.47 -8.49 22.10
CA THR A 242 6.19 -9.19 21.03
C THR A 242 5.87 -10.67 21.11
N VAL A 243 5.37 -11.24 20.01
CA VAL A 243 5.03 -12.66 19.87
C VAL A 243 5.97 -13.29 18.83
N ASP A 244 6.60 -14.41 19.17
CA ASP A 244 7.36 -15.22 18.22
C ASP A 244 6.36 -16.02 17.37
N LEU A 245 6.41 -15.81 16.05
CA LEU A 245 5.45 -16.41 15.12
C LEU A 245 5.68 -17.91 14.94
N VAL A 246 6.91 -18.41 15.12
CA VAL A 246 7.27 -19.83 14.95
C VAL A 246 6.71 -20.71 16.08
N SER A 247 6.63 -20.16 17.29
CA SER A 247 6.15 -20.81 18.50
C SER A 247 4.73 -20.40 18.90
N ALA A 248 4.24 -19.27 18.36
CA ALA A 248 3.00 -18.60 18.75
C ALA A 248 2.95 -18.22 20.25
N LEU A 249 4.09 -17.82 20.82
CA LEU A 249 4.22 -17.45 22.24
C LEU A 249 4.76 -16.02 22.42
N PRO A 250 4.32 -15.29 23.46
CA PRO A 250 4.96 -14.03 23.87
C PRO A 250 6.44 -14.22 24.23
N VAL A 251 7.30 -13.34 23.71
CA VAL A 251 8.75 -13.31 23.96
C VAL A 251 9.11 -12.20 24.96
N SER A 252 8.52 -11.02 24.76
CA SER A 252 8.74 -9.82 25.55
C SER A 252 7.48 -8.95 25.54
N ALA A 253 7.19 -8.31 26.67
CA ALA A 253 6.11 -7.34 26.74
C ALA A 253 6.35 -6.35 27.90
N THR A 254 5.85 -5.12 27.76
CA THR A 254 5.77 -4.14 28.86
C THR A 254 4.43 -4.21 29.59
N GLU A 255 3.38 -4.62 28.89
CA GLU A 255 2.05 -4.95 29.43
C GLU A 255 1.72 -6.44 29.20
N ASP A 256 0.51 -6.86 29.55
CA ASP A 256 0.09 -8.25 29.34
C ASP A 256 -0.35 -8.49 27.89
N CYS A 257 0.40 -9.30 27.13
CA CYS A 257 0.01 -9.69 25.77
C CYS A 257 -1.40 -10.33 25.72
N ASP A 258 -1.85 -10.99 26.79
CA ASP A 258 -3.18 -11.60 26.87
C ASP A 258 -4.32 -10.54 26.90
N THR A 259 -4.01 -9.24 27.09
CA THR A 259 -4.95 -8.13 26.95
C THR A 259 -4.78 -7.38 25.63
N THR A 260 -3.54 -7.14 25.18
CA THR A 260 -3.24 -6.42 23.94
C THR A 260 -3.72 -7.18 22.69
N LEU A 261 -3.47 -8.49 22.61
CA LEU A 261 -3.84 -9.34 21.46
C LEU A 261 -5.36 -9.32 21.16
N PRO A 262 -6.26 -9.67 22.10
CA PRO A 262 -7.70 -9.64 21.84
C PRO A 262 -8.21 -8.24 21.51
N MET A 263 -7.69 -7.20 22.16
CA MET A 263 -8.06 -5.81 21.87
C MET A 263 -7.77 -5.43 20.41
N LEU A 264 -6.58 -5.77 19.91
CA LEU A 264 -6.19 -5.45 18.52
C LEU A 264 -6.85 -6.39 17.49
N ALA A 265 -7.09 -7.65 17.84
CA ALA A 265 -7.88 -8.56 17.01
C ALA A 265 -9.32 -8.05 16.85
N ASP A 266 -10.00 -7.69 17.94
CA ASP A 266 -11.34 -7.07 17.91
C ASP A 266 -11.34 -5.76 17.12
N ARG A 267 -10.30 -4.92 17.29
CA ARG A 267 -10.18 -3.65 16.56
C ARG A 267 -10.03 -3.87 15.05
N LEU A 268 -9.21 -4.83 14.64
CA LEU A 268 -8.99 -5.13 13.23
C LEU A 268 -10.20 -5.82 12.59
N ASP A 269 -10.88 -6.72 13.31
CA ASP A 269 -12.15 -7.33 12.88
C ASP A 269 -13.26 -6.28 12.68
N MET A 270 -13.30 -5.20 13.46
CA MET A 270 -14.23 -4.08 13.25
C MET A 270 -13.88 -3.22 12.03
N LEU A 271 -12.59 -3.01 11.75
CA LEU A 271 -12.10 -2.17 10.66
C LEU A 271 -12.14 -2.91 9.31
N VAL A 272 -11.94 -4.22 9.32
CA VAL A 272 -11.80 -5.08 8.14
C VAL A 272 -12.71 -6.31 8.29
N PRO A 273 -14.05 -6.10 8.40
CA PRO A 273 -14.99 -7.15 8.76
C PRO A 273 -14.97 -8.32 7.78
N VAL A 274 -15.38 -9.50 8.28
CA VAL A 274 -15.57 -10.68 7.43
C VAL A 274 -16.68 -10.37 6.43
N GLN A 275 -16.27 -10.03 5.20
CA GLN A 275 -17.18 -9.89 4.08
C GLN A 275 -17.80 -11.27 3.82
N ASN A 276 -19.08 -11.43 4.20
CA ASN A 276 -19.87 -12.57 3.77
C ASN A 276 -20.10 -12.42 2.27
N GLN A 277 -19.24 -13.03 1.46
CA GLN A 277 -19.47 -13.14 0.02
C GLN A 277 -20.83 -13.86 -0.21
N PRO A 278 -21.72 -13.29 -1.05
CA PRO A 278 -23.06 -13.84 -1.31
C PRO A 278 -23.06 -15.05 -2.26
#